data_AF-A0A970ZR33-F1
#
_entry.id   AF-A0A970ZR33-F1
#
_cell.length_a   1.000
_cell.length_b   1.000
_cell.length_c   1.000
_cell.angle_alpha   90.00
_cell.angle_beta   90.00
_cell.angle_gamma   90.00
#
_symmetry.space_group_name_H-M   'P 1'
#
loop_
_entity.id
_entity.type
_entity.pdbx_description
1 polymer ?
#
loop_
_entity_poly.entity_id
_entity_poly.type
_entity_poly.pdbx_seq_one_letter_code
_entity_poly.pdbx_strand_id
1 'polypeptide(L)'
;MENGDPDQISLQNFCSACHSLDDVPLTGPNLRGIAGSKRRVRNKPDGELREIEADAAYLRQSILDPNALLVDGYPENLMPPIGAIFTEAQVDALVDYLLNASQAE
;
A
#
# COMPACT_ATOMS: atom_id res chain seq x y z
N MET A 1 16.61 2.41 -22.04
CA MET A 1 15.19 2.36 -22.45
C MET A 1 14.63 1.15 -21.75
N GLU A 2 14.25 1.31 -20.48
CA GLU A 2 13.67 0.21 -19.72
C GLU A 2 12.27 -0.03 -20.24
N ASN A 3 12.06 -1.26 -20.71
CA ASN A 3 10.81 -1.75 -21.27
C ASN A 3 9.79 -1.80 -20.12
N GLY A 4 9.15 -0.66 -19.84
CA GLY A 4 8.06 -0.63 -18.88
C GLY A 4 6.86 -1.33 -19.49
N ASP A 5 6.55 -2.52 -18.97
CA ASP A 5 5.26 -3.15 -19.21
C ASP A 5 4.17 -2.09 -18.96
N PRO A 6 3.22 -1.88 -19.91
CA PRO A 6 2.21 -0.83 -19.80
C PRO A 6 1.35 -0.96 -18.53
N ASP A 7 1.27 -2.17 -18.00
CA ASP A 7 0.62 -2.49 -16.73
C ASP A 7 1.40 -1.92 -15.54
N GLN A 8 2.73 -2.05 -15.52
CA GLN A 8 3.59 -1.63 -14.42
C GLN A 8 3.64 -0.11 -14.26
N ILE A 9 3.67 0.62 -15.39
CA ILE A 9 3.64 2.09 -15.40
C ILE A 9 2.30 2.61 -14.86
N SER A 10 1.19 1.96 -15.20
CA SER A 10 -0.13 2.39 -14.72
C SER A 10 -0.28 2.15 -13.22
N LEU A 11 0.17 0.99 -12.73
CA LEU A 11 0.12 0.59 -11.32
C LEU A 11 0.88 1.57 -10.41
N GLN A 12 2.10 1.99 -10.80
CA GLN A 12 2.85 3.01 -10.05
C GLN A 12 2.13 4.36 -10.03
N ASN A 13 1.48 4.76 -11.12
CA ASN A 13 0.77 6.03 -11.21
C ASN A 13 -0.51 6.09 -10.34
N PHE A 14 -1.20 4.96 -10.15
CA PHE A 14 -2.38 4.91 -9.26
C PHE A 14 -2.00 5.05 -7.79
N CYS A 15 -0.89 4.45 -7.37
CA CYS A 15 -0.41 4.52 -5.99
C CYS A 15 0.25 5.86 -5.69
N SER A 16 1.10 6.36 -6.60
CA SER A 16 1.89 7.59 -6.42
C SER A 16 1.05 8.86 -6.36
N ALA A 17 -0.19 8.83 -6.87
CA ALA A 17 -1.14 9.93 -6.78
C ALA A 17 -1.50 10.29 -5.33
N CYS A 18 -1.48 9.31 -4.41
CA CYS A 18 -1.82 9.51 -3.01
C CYS A 18 -0.71 9.11 -2.05
N HIS A 19 0.22 8.25 -2.45
CA HIS A 19 1.29 7.75 -1.59
C HIS A 19 2.66 8.19 -2.08
N SER A 20 3.49 8.67 -1.16
CA SER A 20 4.86 9.03 -1.51
C SER A 20 5.81 7.84 -1.40
N LEU A 21 6.88 7.91 -2.19
CA LEU A 21 8.05 7.06 -2.11
C LEU A 21 9.32 7.84 -1.69
N ASP A 22 9.22 9.17 -1.54
CA ASP A 22 10.35 10.08 -1.30
C ASP A 22 10.24 10.83 0.03
N ASP A 23 9.48 10.28 0.99
CA ASP A 23 9.25 10.91 2.30
C ASP A 23 8.52 12.27 2.24
N VAL A 24 7.85 12.54 1.13
CA VAL A 24 6.95 13.69 0.99
C VAL A 24 5.59 13.32 1.57
N PRO A 25 5.04 14.06 2.54
CA PRO A 25 3.70 13.78 3.03
C PRO A 25 2.67 14.03 1.91
N LEU A 26 1.93 12.99 1.56
CA LEU A 26 0.79 13.04 0.64
C LEU A 26 -0.50 12.65 1.39
N THR A 27 -1.58 12.43 0.65
CA THR A 27 -2.88 12.03 1.19
C THR A 27 -2.83 10.70 1.95
N GLY A 28 -2.00 9.76 1.50
CA GLY A 28 -1.78 8.45 2.11
C GLY A 28 -0.43 8.35 2.83
N PRO A 29 -0.22 7.27 3.60
CA PRO A 29 1.06 7.02 4.28
C PRO A 29 2.20 6.82 3.27
N ASN A 30 3.41 7.20 3.69
CA ASN A 30 4.63 6.94 2.94
C ASN A 30 4.85 5.42 2.80
N LEU A 31 5.11 4.99 1.56
CA LEU A 31 5.39 3.60 1.18
C LEU A 31 6.89 3.29 1.15
N ARG A 32 7.76 4.30 1.19
CA ARG A 32 9.20 4.10 1.29
C ARG A 32 9.54 3.30 2.54
N GLY A 33 10.29 2.20 2.38
CA GLY A 33 10.65 1.33 3.49
C GLY A 33 9.46 0.74 4.24
N ILE A 34 8.29 0.60 3.58
CA ILE A 34 7.10 0.03 4.23
C ILE A 34 7.30 -1.44 4.58
N ALA A 35 8.05 -2.20 3.78
CA ALA A 35 8.34 -3.61 4.02
C ALA A 35 8.99 -3.82 5.39
N GLY A 36 8.36 -4.64 6.24
CA GLY A 36 8.87 -4.92 7.59
C GLY A 36 8.75 -3.74 8.58
N SER A 37 8.16 -2.62 8.16
CA SER A 37 7.91 -1.47 9.04
C SER A 37 6.81 -1.78 10.05
N LYS A 38 6.95 -1.24 11.26
CA LYS A 38 5.90 -1.31 12.28
C LYS A 38 4.82 -0.27 11.98
N ARG A 39 3.56 -0.70 11.90
CA ARG A 39 2.40 0.16 11.68
C ARG A 39 1.39 0.00 12.78
N ARG A 40 0.89 1.12 13.30
CA ARG A 40 -0.26 1.15 14.20
C ARG A 40 -1.51 1.18 13.35
N VAL A 41 -2.34 0.16 13.49
CA VAL A 41 -3.59 0.01 12.74
C VAL A 41 -4.75 -0.25 13.67
N ARG A 42 -5.95 0.10 13.22
CA ARG A 42 -7.23 -0.26 13.86
C ARG A 42 -8.09 -1.05 12.90
N ASN A 43 -8.83 -2.01 13.42
CA ASN A 43 -9.83 -2.75 12.66
C ASN A 43 -11.18 -2.02 12.71
N LYS A 44 -12.07 -2.35 11.77
CA LYS A 44 -13.43 -1.81 11.71
C LYS A 44 -14.37 -2.21 12.87
N PRO A 45 -14.29 -3.42 13.48
CA PRO A 45 -15.23 -3.82 14.54
C PRO A 45 -14.86 -3.37 15.96
N ASP A 46 -13.56 -3.29 16.34
CA ASP A 46 -13.15 -2.94 17.71
C ASP A 46 -12.59 -1.52 17.83
N GLY A 47 -12.03 -0.97 16.74
CA GLY A 47 -11.37 0.34 16.76
C GLY A 47 -10.09 0.39 17.62
N GLU A 48 -9.70 -0.73 18.23
CA GLU A 48 -8.47 -0.84 19.03
C GLU A 48 -7.24 -0.71 18.15
N LEU A 49 -6.31 0.14 18.60
CA LEU A 49 -5.02 0.32 17.97
C LEU A 49 -4.09 -0.83 18.34
N ARG A 50 -3.58 -1.54 17.34
CA ARG A 50 -2.57 -2.58 17.47
C ARG A 50 -1.37 -2.27 16.58
N GLU A 51 -0.20 -2.70 17.01
CA GLU A 51 0.99 -2.67 16.17
C GLU A 51 1.07 -3.96 15.35
N ILE A 52 1.32 -3.83 14.05
CA ILE A 52 1.57 -4.93 13.14
C ILE A 52 2.82 -4.65 12.32
N GLU A 53 3.41 -5.71 11.77
CA GLU A 53 4.46 -5.59 10.76
C GLU A 53 3.80 -5.48 9.38
N ALA A 54 4.31 -4.58 8.54
CA ALA A 54 3.88 -4.46 7.16
C ALA A 54 4.53 -5.54 6.29
N ASP A 55 4.00 -6.75 6.44
CA ASP A 55 4.36 -7.93 5.66
C ASP A 55 3.56 -8.04 4.36
N ALA A 56 3.86 -9.04 3.54
CA ALA A 56 3.19 -9.27 2.26
C ALA A 56 1.66 -9.48 2.41
N ALA A 57 1.23 -10.12 3.50
CA ALA A 57 -0.18 -10.40 3.73
C ALA A 57 -0.96 -9.12 4.07
N TYR A 58 -0.40 -8.27 4.94
CA TYR A 58 -0.92 -6.95 5.24
C TYR A 58 -0.98 -6.08 3.99
N LEU A 59 0.09 -6.00 3.21
CA LEU A 59 0.13 -5.17 2.00
C LEU A 59 -0.93 -5.63 0.98
N ARG A 60 -1.06 -6.95 0.76
CA ARG A 60 -2.10 -7.51 -0.11
C ARG A 60 -3.50 -7.14 0.40
N GLN A 61 -3.74 -7.33 1.70
CA GLN A 61 -5.03 -7.00 2.31
C GLN A 61 -5.33 -5.51 2.19
N SER A 62 -4.37 -4.62 2.40
CA SER A 62 -4.55 -3.17 2.27
C SER A 62 -4.88 -2.75 0.83
N ILE A 63 -4.42 -3.48 -0.19
CA ILE A 63 -4.77 -3.21 -1.60
C ILE A 63 -6.19 -3.68 -1.93
N LEU A 64 -6.57 -4.87 -1.45
CA LEU A 64 -7.86 -5.52 -1.75
C LEU A 64 -9.01 -4.97 -0.90
N ASP A 65 -8.76 -4.77 0.40
CA ASP A 65 -9.70 -4.25 1.39
C ASP A 65 -9.02 -3.22 2.32
N PRO A 66 -8.77 -1.99 1.84
CA PRO A 66 -8.09 -0.94 2.59
C PRO A 66 -8.78 -0.54 3.90
N ASN A 67 -10.09 -0.79 4.02
CA ASN A 67 -10.85 -0.45 5.21
C ASN A 67 -10.79 -1.55 6.30
N ALA A 68 -10.19 -2.70 6.02
CA ALA A 68 -10.07 -3.78 7.00
C ALA A 68 -9.10 -3.43 8.13
N LEU A 69 -7.98 -2.78 7.80
CA LEU A 69 -6.95 -2.33 8.75
C LEU A 69 -6.52 -0.91 8.39
N LEU A 70 -7.01 0.05 9.17
CA LEU A 70 -6.77 1.47 8.95
C LEU A 70 -5.56 1.92 9.76
N VAL A 71 -4.60 2.55 9.10
CA VAL A 71 -3.46 3.18 9.78
C VAL A 71 -3.96 4.29 10.71
N ASP A 72 -3.36 4.38 11.90
CA ASP A 72 -3.69 5.43 12.88
C ASP A 72 -3.57 6.83 12.26
N GLY A 73 -4.54 7.69 12.56
CA GLY A 73 -4.62 9.04 11.97
C GLY A 73 -5.18 9.15 10.55
N TYR A 74 -5.41 8.04 9.83
CA TYR A 74 -6.05 8.07 8.49
C TYR A 74 -7.56 7.77 8.56
N PRO A 75 -8.40 8.56 7.86
CA PRO A 75 -9.85 8.34 7.81
C PRO A 75 -10.23 7.12 6.96
N GLU A 76 -11.42 6.58 7.22
CA GLU A 76 -12.01 5.51 6.43
C GLU A 76 -12.31 5.98 4.99
N ASN A 77 -12.34 5.05 4.04
CA ASN A 77 -12.65 5.30 2.63
C ASN A 77 -11.71 6.28 1.91
N LEU A 78 -10.58 6.63 2.53
CA LEU A 78 -9.57 7.47 1.89
C LEU A 78 -8.83 6.72 0.79
N MET A 79 -8.47 5.46 1.05
CA MET A 79 -7.88 4.57 0.07
C MET A 79 -9.02 3.80 -0.61
N PRO A 80 -9.26 4.02 -1.92
CA PRO A 80 -10.25 3.24 -2.66
C PRO A 80 -9.79 1.78 -2.80
N PRO A 81 -10.73 0.81 -2.90
CA PRO A 81 -10.41 -0.61 -3.10
C PRO A 81 -9.96 -0.86 -4.55
N ILE A 82 -8.81 -0.29 -4.92
CA ILE A 82 -8.22 -0.40 -6.25
C ILE A 82 -7.80 -1.85 -6.57
N GLY A 83 -7.66 -2.72 -5.58
CA GLY A 83 -7.46 -4.14 -5.82
C GLY A 83 -8.53 -4.77 -6.72
N ALA A 84 -9.76 -4.25 -6.73
CA ALA A 84 -10.85 -4.76 -7.57
C ALA A 84 -10.69 -4.43 -9.07
N ILE A 85 -9.86 -3.45 -9.43
CA ILE A 85 -9.56 -3.12 -10.84
C ILE A 85 -8.34 -3.88 -11.38
N PHE A 86 -7.63 -4.60 -10.51
CA PHE A 86 -6.43 -5.35 -10.86
C PHE A 86 -6.69 -6.86 -10.90
N THR A 87 -5.97 -7.56 -11.77
CA THR A 87 -5.89 -9.01 -11.75
C THR A 87 -5.05 -9.49 -10.56
N GLU A 88 -5.17 -10.75 -10.17
CA GLU A 88 -4.35 -11.31 -9.08
C GLU A 88 -2.85 -11.13 -9.34
N ALA A 89 -2.40 -11.37 -10.57
CA ALA A 89 -1.00 -11.19 -10.96
C ALA A 89 -0.52 -9.73 -10.83
N GLN A 90 -1.40 -8.76 -11.11
CA GLN A 90 -1.08 -7.34 -10.94
C GLN A 90 -1.04 -6.94 -9.46
N VAL A 91 -1.92 -7.51 -8.62
CA VAL A 91 -1.86 -7.33 -7.16
C VAL A 91 -0.57 -7.94 -6.60
N ASP A 92 -0.17 -9.13 -7.06
CA ASP A 92 1.07 -9.77 -6.66
C ASP A 92 2.29 -8.90 -7.02
N ALA A 93 2.33 -8.39 -8.25
CA ALA A 93 3.38 -7.49 -8.71
C ALA A 93 3.45 -6.18 -7.90
N LEU A 94 2.30 -5.64 -7.46
CA LEU A 94 2.24 -4.49 -6.56
C LEU A 94 2.83 -4.81 -5.18
N VAL A 95 2.42 -5.93 -4.60
CA VAL A 95 2.92 -6.35 -3.29
C VAL A 95 4.44 -6.54 -3.36
N ASP A 96 4.93 -7.22 -4.39
CA ASP A 96 6.36 -7.40 -4.61
C ASP A 96 7.08 -6.07 -4.80
N TYR A 97 6.50 -5.13 -5.57
CA TYR A 97 7.05 -3.79 -5.70
C TYR A 97 7.14 -3.07 -4.35
N LEU A 98 6.10 -3.13 -3.51
CA LEU A 98 6.08 -2.48 -2.18
C LEU A 98 7.06 -3.13 -1.20
N LEU A 99 7.23 -4.45 -1.28
CA LEU A 99 8.23 -5.17 -0.50
C LEU A 99 9.65 -4.72 -0.89
N ASN A 100 9.90 -4.51 -2.19
CA ASN A 100 11.18 -4.10 -2.73
C ASN A 100 11.36 -2.57 -2.84
N ALA A 101 10.33 -1.76 -2.59
CA ALA A 101 10.43 -0.29 -2.56
C ALA A 101 11.31 0.22 -1.40
N SER A 102 11.77 -0.70 -0.54
CA SER A 102 12.85 -0.50 0.45
C SER A 102 14.26 -0.55 -0.16
N GLN A 103 14.42 -1.11 -1.37
CA GLN A 103 15.68 -1.41 -2.05
C GLN A 103 15.94 -0.53 -3.28
N ALA A 104 15.10 0.49 -3.52
CA ALA A 104 15.35 1.49 -4.55
C ALA A 104 16.41 2.48 -4.04
N GLU A 105 17.66 2.20 -4.38
CA GLU A 105 18.85 3.06 -4.23
C GLU A 105 18.96 4.09 -5.36
#